data_AF-A0A165HLE8-F1
#
_entry.id   AF-A0A165HLE8-F1
#
_cell.length_a   1.000
_cell.length_b   1.000
_cell.length_c   1.000
_cell.angle_alpha   90.00
_cell.angle_beta   90.00
_cell.angle_gamma   90.00
#
_symmetry.space_group_name_H-M   'P 1'
#
loop_
_entity.id
_entity.type
_entity.pdbx_description
1 polymer ?
#
loop_
_entity_poly.entity_id
_entity_poly.type
_entity_poly.pdbx_seq_one_letter_code
_entity_poly.pdbx_strand_id
1 'polypeptide(L)'
;MFSLPEADNVDGKSAQEGSGDGRPICLYGDTADDFRTFLSIMYALPSELQMYNSPDADISKLLIVASITNKYHFVSTSSWAVSAVYSVTSGAYGSPTDPLADLTRVSSSALTRILEVAIRCGHSRLVDYVVECWSNRILNRGLKPRIAIHLADRWGIDSLRGVAYYVQLMQIGSVFEARMNGTANESSHSPSGDHSAEVGNTSPSGEEYDDSEDDEESRFPLTQAQLTRLLSGFYSLVALWDKVRAAPPKFVRPEGCTFHNHGCLAVFRDEWTAAARHERTQRYGSADIVGRLRCMEEQMRTNTELACQLSPMCRKEALAAVKALVKEVQEGLAARFVDLTSRFR
;
A
#
# COMPACT_ATOMS: atom_id res chain seq x y z
N MET A 1 53.38 -4.43 10.90
CA MET A 1 53.24 -4.91 9.51
C MET A 1 52.27 -6.07 9.55
N PHE A 2 51.07 -5.90 8.99
CA PHE A 2 50.15 -7.01 8.78
C PHE A 2 50.60 -7.73 7.51
N SER A 3 51.27 -8.86 7.66
CA SER A 3 51.57 -9.74 6.53
C SER A 3 50.37 -10.67 6.35
N LEU A 4 49.72 -10.60 5.19
CA LEU A 4 48.67 -11.55 4.82
C LEU A 4 49.28 -12.95 4.73
N PRO A 5 48.58 -14.02 5.17
CA PRO A 5 49.07 -15.38 5.05
C PRO A 5 49.30 -15.69 3.57
N GLU A 6 50.56 -15.93 3.20
CA GLU A 6 50.92 -16.43 1.88
C GLU A 6 50.30 -17.83 1.75
N ALA A 7 49.33 -17.96 0.85
CA ALA A 7 48.71 -19.23 0.55
C ALA A 7 49.76 -20.12 -0.14
N ASP A 8 50.29 -21.09 0.61
CA ASP A 8 51.19 -22.10 0.06
C ASP A 8 50.50 -22.82 -1.11
N ASN A 9 51.11 -22.66 -2.27
CA ASN A 9 50.70 -23.23 -3.56
C ASN A 9 50.72 -24.76 -3.49
N VAL A 10 49.55 -25.36 -3.28
CA VAL A 10 49.34 -26.79 -3.55
C VAL A 10 48.26 -26.92 -4.63
N ASP A 11 48.76 -27.21 -5.84
CA ASP A 11 48.12 -27.87 -6.98
C ASP A 11 46.76 -27.34 -7.47
N GLY A 12 46.79 -26.61 -8.59
CA GLY A 12 45.66 -26.49 -9.53
C GLY A 12 44.44 -25.67 -9.07
N LYS A 13 44.50 -25.00 -7.92
CA LYS A 13 43.39 -24.17 -7.41
C LYS A 13 43.26 -22.89 -8.24
N SER A 14 42.03 -22.65 -8.71
CA SER A 14 41.60 -21.40 -9.31
C SER A 14 42.09 -20.22 -8.47
N ALA A 15 43.12 -19.54 -8.97
CA ALA A 15 43.32 -18.11 -8.83
C ALA A 15 42.42 -17.43 -7.80
N GLN A 16 42.85 -17.32 -6.54
CA GLN A 16 42.04 -16.73 -5.49
C GLN A 16 41.76 -15.25 -5.82
N GLU A 17 40.47 -14.91 -5.89
CA GLU A 17 40.02 -13.54 -6.08
C GLU A 17 40.54 -12.64 -4.94
N GLY A 18 41.00 -11.43 -5.28
CA GLY A 18 41.59 -10.50 -4.32
C GLY A 18 43.08 -10.73 -4.02
N SER A 19 43.77 -11.61 -4.75
CA SER A 19 45.20 -11.88 -4.52
C SER A 19 46.14 -10.76 -5.01
N GLY A 20 45.63 -9.75 -5.72
CA GLY A 20 46.41 -8.60 -6.18
C GLY A 20 45.69 -7.80 -7.27
N ASP A 21 46.34 -6.76 -7.79
CA ASP A 21 45.74 -5.83 -8.76
C ASP A 21 45.30 -6.50 -10.08
N GLY A 22 46.01 -7.57 -10.48
CA GLY A 22 45.63 -8.36 -11.66
C GLY A 22 44.40 -9.26 -11.45
N ARG A 23 43.93 -9.41 -10.20
CA ARG A 23 42.76 -10.21 -9.80
C ARG A 23 42.02 -9.51 -8.65
N PRO A 24 41.43 -8.32 -8.90
CA PRO A 24 40.74 -7.57 -7.86
C PRO A 24 39.48 -8.32 -7.37
N ILE A 25 38.95 -7.91 -6.23
CA ILE A 25 37.64 -8.36 -5.76
C ILE A 25 36.56 -7.67 -6.60
N CYS A 26 35.75 -8.46 -7.30
CA CYS A 26 34.68 -8.01 -8.18
C CYS A 26 33.34 -7.97 -7.42
N LEU A 27 32.84 -6.77 -7.15
CA LEU A 27 31.55 -6.58 -6.50
C LEU A 27 30.41 -6.60 -7.53
N TYR A 28 29.81 -7.76 -7.74
CA TYR A 28 28.73 -7.92 -8.73
C TYR A 28 27.42 -7.27 -8.25
N GLY A 29 26.80 -6.46 -9.10
CA GLY A 29 25.46 -5.92 -8.89
C GLY A 29 25.37 -4.63 -8.05
N ASP A 30 26.50 -4.10 -7.59
CA ASP A 30 26.54 -2.78 -6.94
C ASP A 30 27.19 -1.76 -7.89
N THR A 31 26.68 -0.54 -7.91
CA THR A 31 27.32 0.55 -8.64
C THR A 31 28.49 1.13 -7.82
N ALA A 32 29.44 1.77 -8.50
CA ALA A 32 30.53 2.46 -7.83
C ALA A 32 30.03 3.55 -6.86
N ASP A 33 28.93 4.22 -7.20
CA ASP A 33 28.35 5.28 -6.38
C ASP A 33 27.65 4.73 -5.14
N ASP A 34 26.95 3.60 -5.26
CA ASP A 34 26.35 2.94 -4.10
C ASP A 34 27.43 2.48 -3.12
N PHE A 35 28.53 1.91 -3.64
CA PHE A 35 29.63 1.45 -2.80
C PHE A 35 30.39 2.62 -2.15
N ARG A 36 30.59 3.74 -2.85
CA ARG A 36 31.11 4.98 -2.25
C ARG A 36 30.20 5.49 -1.14
N THR A 37 28.88 5.44 -1.34
CA THR A 37 27.89 5.81 -0.31
C THR A 37 27.99 4.90 0.91
N PHE A 38 28.22 3.60 0.73
CA PHE A 38 28.47 2.69 1.84
C PHE A 38 29.78 3.01 2.58
N LEU A 39 30.88 3.22 1.85
CA LEU A 39 32.18 3.55 2.45
C LEU A 39 32.11 4.88 3.22
N SER A 40 31.38 5.88 2.73
CA SER A 40 31.25 7.16 3.44
C SER A 40 30.63 6.99 4.81
N ILE A 41 29.63 6.10 4.97
CA ILE A 41 29.06 5.75 6.28
C ILE A 41 30.05 4.98 7.16
N MET A 42 30.79 4.03 6.59
CA MET A 42 31.74 3.22 7.36
C MET A 42 32.90 4.03 7.94
N TYR A 43 33.27 5.14 7.28
CA TYR A 43 34.32 6.04 7.74
C TYR A 43 33.80 7.34 8.37
N ALA A 44 32.47 7.52 8.47
CA ALA A 44 31.87 8.71 9.05
C ALA A 44 32.13 8.81 10.55
N LEU A 45 32.36 10.03 11.03
CA LEU A 45 32.44 10.35 12.44
C LEU A 45 31.04 10.25 13.09
N PRO A 46 30.94 10.00 14.41
CA PRO A 46 29.64 9.93 15.10
C PRO A 46 28.75 11.17 14.90
N SER A 47 29.34 12.37 14.81
CA SER A 47 28.60 13.61 14.53
C SER A 47 28.02 13.66 13.12
N GLU A 48 28.71 13.08 12.14
CA GLU A 48 28.22 12.99 10.76
C GLU A 48 27.07 11.98 10.67
N LEU A 49 27.16 10.87 11.41
CA LEU A 49 26.07 9.89 11.51
C LEU A 49 24.82 10.45 12.19
N GLN A 50 24.96 11.42 13.10
CA GLN A 50 23.83 12.09 13.73
C GLN A 50 22.98 12.89 12.74
N MET A 51 23.53 13.31 11.60
CA MET A 51 22.77 14.02 10.56
C MET A 51 21.64 13.17 9.97
N TYR A 52 21.79 11.83 9.99
CA TYR A 52 20.74 10.91 9.53
C TYR A 52 19.62 10.70 10.56
N ASN A 53 19.74 11.27 11.75
CA ASN A 53 18.71 11.33 12.79
C ASN A 53 18.07 12.72 12.85
N SER A 54 17.81 13.31 11.67
CA SER A 54 17.23 14.64 11.52
C SER A 54 16.13 14.62 10.45
N PRO A 55 15.23 15.61 10.40
CA PRO A 55 14.22 15.71 9.34
C PRO A 55 14.82 15.91 7.94
N ASP A 56 16.09 16.33 7.86
CA ASP A 56 16.83 16.58 6.62
C ASP A 56 17.66 15.37 6.16
N ALA A 57 17.44 14.20 6.78
CA ALA A 57 18.15 12.98 6.44
C ALA A 57 17.83 12.51 5.01
N ASP A 58 18.87 12.20 4.24
CA ASP A 58 18.77 11.68 2.88
C ASP A 58 18.32 10.21 2.89
N ILE A 59 17.04 9.98 2.61
CA ILE A 59 16.44 8.64 2.64
C ILE A 59 17.02 7.75 1.55
N SER A 60 17.33 8.31 0.38
CA SER A 60 17.90 7.53 -0.74
C SER A 60 19.25 6.92 -0.33
N LYS A 61 20.13 7.70 0.31
CA LYS A 61 21.40 7.19 0.85
C LYS A 61 21.18 6.12 1.92
N LEU A 62 20.26 6.33 2.85
CA LEU A 62 19.96 5.33 3.89
C LEU A 62 19.46 4.01 3.30
N LEU A 63 18.63 4.04 2.25
CA LEU A 63 18.16 2.83 1.55
C LEU A 63 19.31 2.11 0.82
N ILE A 64 20.24 2.85 0.20
CA ILE A 64 21.44 2.28 -0.43
C ILE A 64 22.29 1.57 0.63
N VAL A 65 22.58 2.27 1.73
CA VAL A 65 23.40 1.75 2.83
C VAL A 65 22.76 0.50 3.42
N ALA A 66 21.45 0.53 3.73
CA ALA A 66 20.71 -0.63 4.22
C ALA A 66 20.80 -1.83 3.27
N SER A 67 20.63 -1.61 1.96
CA SER A 67 20.69 -2.67 0.95
C SER A 67 22.09 -3.30 0.86
N ILE A 68 23.14 -2.49 0.75
CA ILE A 68 24.53 -2.95 0.64
C ILE A 68 24.96 -3.64 1.94
N THR A 69 24.70 -3.03 3.09
CA THR A 69 25.09 -3.61 4.39
C THR A 69 24.37 -4.93 4.66
N ASN A 70 23.12 -5.09 4.23
CA ASN A 70 22.43 -6.37 4.31
C ASN A 70 23.07 -7.43 3.37
N LYS A 71 23.42 -7.04 2.14
CA LYS A 71 24.10 -7.92 1.16
C LYS A 71 25.44 -8.44 1.66
N TYR A 72 26.24 -7.58 2.31
CA TYR A 72 27.56 -7.94 2.85
C TYR A 72 27.53 -8.33 4.34
N HIS A 73 26.35 -8.61 4.90
CA HIS A 73 26.18 -9.09 6.28
C HIS A 73 26.69 -8.15 7.41
N PHE A 74 26.68 -6.85 7.19
CA PHE A 74 26.86 -5.83 8.24
C PHE A 74 25.53 -5.62 8.99
N VAL A 75 25.17 -6.58 9.87
CA VAL A 75 23.85 -6.63 10.53
C VAL A 75 23.56 -5.39 11.38
N SER A 76 24.53 -4.88 12.14
CA SER A 76 24.34 -3.68 12.97
C SER A 76 24.09 -2.43 12.12
N THR A 77 24.87 -2.25 11.05
CA THR A 77 24.76 -1.09 10.16
C THR A 77 23.47 -1.12 9.33
N SER A 78 23.07 -2.30 8.83
CA SER A 78 21.79 -2.46 8.12
C SER A 78 20.60 -2.18 9.03
N SER A 79 20.60 -2.73 10.25
CA SER A 79 19.56 -2.47 11.24
C SER A 79 19.48 -0.99 11.62
N TRP A 80 20.63 -0.32 11.82
CA TRP A 80 20.70 1.11 12.07
C TRP A 80 20.12 1.92 10.91
N ALA A 81 20.55 1.65 9.67
CA ALA A 81 20.13 2.42 8.50
C ALA A 81 18.61 2.33 8.28
N VAL A 82 18.03 1.12 8.38
CA VAL A 82 16.56 0.95 8.23
C VAL A 82 15.79 1.55 9.40
N SER A 83 16.33 1.49 10.62
CA SER A 83 15.73 2.16 11.77
C SER A 83 15.74 3.69 11.60
N ALA A 84 16.80 4.25 11.01
CA ALA A 84 16.87 5.67 10.68
C ALA A 84 15.81 6.05 9.64
N VAL A 85 15.64 5.26 8.57
CA VAL A 85 14.53 5.46 7.59
C VAL A 85 13.18 5.47 8.29
N TYR A 86 12.92 4.53 9.21
CA TYR A 86 11.68 4.50 9.96
C TYR A 86 11.49 5.74 10.84
N SER A 87 12.50 6.16 11.60
CA SER A 87 12.39 7.33 12.48
C SER A 87 12.13 8.62 11.69
N VAL A 88 12.77 8.79 10.53
CA VAL A 88 12.57 9.98 9.69
C VAL A 88 11.19 9.95 9.03
N THR A 89 10.80 8.82 8.42
CA THR A 89 9.50 8.69 7.74
C THR A 89 8.29 8.73 8.69
N SER A 90 8.45 8.25 9.93
CA SER A 90 7.40 8.31 10.96
C SER A 90 7.26 9.69 11.63
N GLY A 91 8.13 10.64 11.30
CA GLY A 91 8.12 11.99 11.87
C GLY A 91 8.67 12.09 13.29
N ALA A 92 9.48 11.12 13.74
CA ALA A 92 10.08 11.13 15.08
C ALA A 92 10.98 12.35 15.32
N TYR A 93 11.50 12.95 14.24
CA TYR A 93 12.36 14.13 14.25
C TYR A 93 11.67 15.40 13.72
N GLY A 94 10.35 15.38 13.55
CA GLY A 94 9.57 16.47 12.95
C GLY A 94 9.10 16.17 11.53
N SER A 95 8.57 17.20 10.85
CA SER A 95 8.12 17.06 9.46
C SER A 95 9.31 16.80 8.55
N PRO A 96 9.31 15.71 7.76
CA PRO A 96 10.42 15.39 6.88
C PRO A 96 10.59 16.43 5.77
N THR A 97 11.84 16.83 5.51
CA THR A 97 12.19 17.75 4.41
C THR A 97 12.41 17.00 3.10
N ASP A 98 12.93 15.77 3.17
CA ASP A 98 13.17 14.92 1.99
C ASP A 98 11.82 14.44 1.39
N PRO A 99 11.57 14.64 0.09
CA PRO A 99 10.38 14.14 -0.59
C PRO A 99 10.16 12.62 -0.43
N LEU A 100 11.23 11.83 -0.33
CA LEU A 100 11.17 10.37 -0.13
C LEU A 100 10.76 10.00 1.30
N ALA A 101 10.91 10.90 2.27
CA ALA A 101 10.49 10.66 3.64
C ALA A 101 8.99 10.87 3.86
N ASP A 102 8.33 11.69 3.04
CA ASP A 102 6.88 11.87 3.10
C ASP A 102 6.12 10.74 2.38
N LEU A 103 5.88 9.64 3.10
CA LEU A 103 5.18 8.48 2.58
C LEU A 103 3.76 8.78 2.04
N THR A 104 3.18 9.94 2.41
CA THR A 104 1.86 10.36 1.91
C THR A 104 1.91 10.86 0.47
N ARG A 105 3.08 11.27 -0.02
CA ARG A 105 3.28 11.90 -1.34
C ARG A 105 4.17 11.14 -2.31
N VAL A 106 5.10 10.31 -1.81
CA VAL A 106 6.04 9.53 -2.64
C VAL A 106 5.40 8.71 -3.77
N SER A 107 6.14 8.40 -4.82
CA SER A 107 5.66 7.53 -5.90
C SER A 107 5.48 6.07 -5.45
N SER A 108 4.76 5.27 -6.25
CA SER A 108 4.65 3.81 -6.03
C SER A 108 6.01 3.10 -6.12
N SER A 109 6.92 3.58 -6.98
CA SER A 109 8.27 3.04 -7.11
C SER A 109 9.13 3.31 -5.87
N ALA A 110 9.00 4.48 -5.26
CA ALA A 110 9.66 4.79 -3.99
C ALA A 110 9.12 3.92 -2.83
N LEU A 111 7.79 3.77 -2.70
CA LEU A 111 7.19 2.87 -1.71
C LEU A 111 7.65 1.41 -1.91
N THR A 112 7.72 0.96 -3.15
CA THR A 112 8.25 -0.37 -3.51
C THR A 112 9.67 -0.54 -2.99
N ARG A 113 10.56 0.43 -3.28
CA ARG A 113 11.96 0.39 -2.87
C ARG A 113 12.10 0.36 -1.34
N ILE A 114 11.38 1.22 -0.62
CA ILE A 114 11.41 1.28 0.84
C ILE A 114 10.92 -0.06 1.43
N LEU A 115 9.79 -0.57 0.94
CA LEU A 115 9.20 -1.81 1.42
C LEU A 115 10.10 -3.03 1.16
N GLU A 116 10.68 -3.15 -0.04
CA GLU A 116 11.61 -4.25 -0.35
C GLU A 116 12.86 -4.23 0.53
N VAL A 117 13.47 -3.05 0.76
CA VAL A 117 14.62 -2.92 1.66
C VAL A 117 14.24 -3.28 3.09
N ALA A 118 13.08 -2.81 3.57
CA ALA A 118 12.58 -3.12 4.91
C ALA A 118 12.37 -4.63 5.11
N ILE A 119 11.77 -5.32 4.13
CA ILE A 119 11.55 -6.77 4.17
C ILE A 119 12.88 -7.53 4.15
N ARG A 120 13.81 -7.17 3.25
CA ARG A 120 15.13 -7.82 3.16
C ARG A 120 15.95 -7.68 4.45
N CYS A 121 15.82 -6.56 5.15
CA CYS A 121 16.48 -6.31 6.42
C CYS A 121 15.69 -6.82 7.64
N GLY A 122 14.49 -7.39 7.45
CA GLY A 122 13.66 -7.94 8.53
C GLY A 122 13.06 -6.89 9.47
N HIS A 123 12.87 -5.64 9.03
CA HIS A 123 12.41 -4.54 9.89
C HIS A 123 10.87 -4.39 9.88
N SER A 124 10.17 -5.20 10.68
CA SER A 124 8.70 -5.30 10.69
C SER A 124 7.97 -3.97 10.89
N ARG A 125 8.44 -3.10 11.80
CA ARG A 125 7.78 -1.80 12.07
C ARG A 125 7.71 -0.89 10.84
N LEU A 126 8.75 -0.92 10.00
CA LEU A 126 8.79 -0.12 8.78
C LEU A 126 7.91 -0.76 7.71
N VAL A 127 7.89 -2.09 7.62
CA VAL A 127 6.99 -2.84 6.74
C VAL A 127 5.53 -2.48 7.07
N ASP A 128 5.12 -2.59 8.32
CA ASP A 128 3.75 -2.29 8.76
C ASP A 128 3.37 -0.84 8.47
N TYR A 129 4.26 0.10 8.76
CA TYR A 129 4.04 1.53 8.52
C TYR A 129 3.90 1.86 7.02
N VAL A 130 4.81 1.36 6.19
CA VAL A 130 4.74 1.58 4.73
C VAL A 130 3.50 0.93 4.14
N VAL A 131 3.13 -0.27 4.59
CA VAL A 131 1.92 -0.97 4.17
C VAL A 131 0.65 -0.20 4.56
N GLU A 132 0.60 0.36 5.77
CA GLU A 132 -0.51 1.20 6.22
C GLU A 132 -0.63 2.47 5.37
N CYS A 133 0.47 3.20 5.18
CA CYS A 133 0.51 4.40 4.34
C CYS A 133 0.08 4.10 2.90
N TRP A 134 0.62 3.03 2.29
CA TRP A 134 0.30 2.65 0.92
C TRP A 134 -1.17 2.22 0.79
N SER A 135 -1.67 1.42 1.73
CA SER A 135 -3.08 0.98 1.76
C SER A 135 -4.03 2.18 1.86
N ASN A 136 -3.72 3.14 2.74
CA ASN A 136 -4.51 4.36 2.89
C ASN A 136 -4.53 5.19 1.60
N ARG A 137 -3.39 5.31 0.91
CA ARG A 137 -3.33 6.02 -0.38
C ARG A 137 -4.10 5.32 -1.49
N ILE A 138 -4.04 4.00 -1.57
CA ILE A 138 -4.83 3.21 -2.52
C ILE A 138 -6.33 3.38 -2.23
N LEU A 139 -6.75 3.30 -0.97
CA LEU A 139 -8.16 3.51 -0.58
C LEU A 139 -8.66 4.92 -0.90
N ASN A 140 -7.81 5.93 -0.72
CA ASN A 140 -8.10 7.32 -1.05
C ASN A 140 -7.92 7.64 -2.55
N ARG A 141 -7.67 6.62 -3.39
CA ARG A 141 -7.44 6.76 -4.85
C ARG A 141 -6.26 7.67 -5.22
N GLY A 142 -5.34 7.90 -4.27
CA GLY A 142 -4.11 8.66 -4.52
C GLY A 142 -2.99 7.84 -5.17
N LEU A 143 -3.14 6.51 -5.24
CA LEU A 143 -2.23 5.62 -5.95
C LEU A 143 -3.01 4.49 -6.64
N LYS A 144 -2.49 4.05 -7.80
CA LYS A 144 -3.02 2.88 -8.52
C LYS A 144 -2.65 1.58 -7.78
N PRO A 145 -3.55 0.59 -7.70
CA PRO A 145 -3.32 -0.62 -6.90
C PRO A 145 -2.41 -1.67 -7.56
N ARG A 146 -2.11 -1.57 -8.87
CA ARG A 146 -1.45 -2.66 -9.63
C ARG A 146 -0.08 -3.07 -9.09
N ILE A 147 0.80 -2.10 -8.86
CA ILE A 147 2.15 -2.38 -8.34
C ILE A 147 2.05 -3.04 -6.95
N ALA A 148 1.12 -2.55 -6.11
CA ALA A 148 0.88 -3.12 -4.80
C ALA A 148 0.35 -4.57 -4.86
N ILE A 149 -0.48 -4.93 -5.86
CA ILE A 149 -0.92 -6.32 -6.08
C ILE A 149 0.28 -7.23 -6.33
N HIS A 150 1.16 -6.86 -7.27
CA HIS A 150 2.34 -7.68 -7.61
C HIS A 150 3.28 -7.82 -6.42
N LEU A 151 3.56 -6.71 -5.72
CA LEU A 151 4.47 -6.72 -4.60
C LEU A 151 3.90 -7.51 -3.41
N ALA A 152 2.62 -7.34 -3.10
CA ALA A 152 1.96 -8.06 -2.03
C ALA A 152 1.83 -9.56 -2.32
N ASP A 153 1.61 -9.95 -3.58
CA ASP A 153 1.65 -11.36 -3.99
C ASP A 153 3.05 -11.95 -3.89
N ARG A 154 4.09 -11.20 -4.29
CA ARG A 154 5.50 -11.63 -4.25
C ARG A 154 5.98 -11.89 -2.82
N TRP A 155 5.61 -11.02 -1.89
CA TRP A 155 6.10 -11.06 -0.51
C TRP A 155 5.08 -11.62 0.50
N GLY A 156 3.86 -11.97 0.06
CA GLY A 156 2.82 -12.53 0.93
C GLY A 156 2.23 -11.52 1.93
N ILE A 157 2.06 -10.26 1.54
CA ILE A 157 1.61 -9.18 2.43
C ILE A 157 0.08 -9.08 2.38
N ASP A 158 -0.61 -9.79 3.27
CA ASP A 158 -2.06 -9.95 3.25
C ASP A 158 -2.84 -8.64 3.31
N SER A 159 -2.49 -7.74 4.24
CA SER A 159 -3.18 -6.46 4.44
C SER A 159 -3.15 -5.59 3.17
N LEU A 160 -1.96 -5.41 2.58
CA LEU A 160 -1.79 -4.67 1.32
C LEU A 160 -2.52 -5.37 0.16
N ARG A 161 -2.41 -6.71 0.09
CA ARG A 161 -3.05 -7.52 -0.94
C ARG A 161 -4.56 -7.32 -0.95
N GLY A 162 -5.21 -7.47 0.21
CA GLY A 162 -6.67 -7.32 0.33
C GLY A 162 -7.16 -5.96 -0.17
N VAL A 163 -6.50 -4.88 0.25
CA VAL A 163 -6.83 -3.51 -0.15
C VAL A 163 -6.59 -3.28 -1.64
N ALA A 164 -5.45 -3.71 -2.16
CA ALA A 164 -5.08 -3.48 -3.56
C ALA A 164 -6.02 -4.24 -4.52
N TYR A 165 -6.31 -5.51 -4.25
CA TYR A 165 -7.29 -6.28 -5.03
C TYR A 165 -8.70 -5.70 -4.93
N TYR A 166 -9.11 -5.22 -3.75
CA TYR A 166 -10.41 -4.57 -3.56
C TYR A 166 -10.56 -3.33 -4.44
N VAL A 167 -9.62 -2.40 -4.39
CA VAL A 167 -9.68 -1.16 -5.19
C VAL A 167 -9.57 -1.47 -6.69
N GLN A 168 -8.73 -2.43 -7.08
CA GLN A 168 -8.63 -2.86 -8.47
C GLN A 168 -9.96 -3.42 -9.00
N LEU A 169 -10.69 -4.19 -8.17
CA LEU A 169 -12.00 -4.71 -8.53
C LEU A 169 -13.01 -3.57 -8.75
N MET A 170 -12.98 -2.54 -7.90
CA MET A 170 -13.87 -1.37 -8.04
C MET A 170 -13.60 -0.60 -9.33
N GLN A 171 -12.32 -0.43 -9.69
CA GLN A 171 -11.92 0.22 -10.94
C GLN A 171 -12.40 -0.58 -12.17
N ILE A 172 -12.21 -1.90 -12.17
CA ILE A 172 -12.67 -2.77 -13.28
C ILE A 172 -14.20 -2.72 -13.41
N GLY A 173 -14.93 -2.75 -12.29
CA GLY A 173 -16.39 -2.64 -12.27
C GLY A 173 -16.90 -1.36 -12.93
N SER A 174 -16.28 -0.22 -12.62
CA SER A 174 -16.67 1.06 -13.25
C SER A 174 -16.45 1.09 -14.77
N VAL A 175 -15.39 0.43 -15.27
CA VAL A 175 -15.13 0.33 -16.72
C VAL A 175 -16.18 -0.55 -17.40
N PHE A 176 -16.55 -1.66 -16.76
CA PHE A 176 -17.59 -2.55 -17.28
C PHE A 176 -18.96 -1.87 -17.33
N GLU A 177 -19.33 -1.16 -16.27
CA GLU A 177 -20.59 -0.39 -16.21
C GLU A 177 -20.61 0.76 -17.24
N ALA A 178 -19.51 1.50 -17.39
CA ALA A 178 -19.40 2.58 -18.39
C ALA A 178 -19.55 2.07 -19.83
N ARG A 179 -19.03 0.87 -20.13
CA ARG A 179 -19.19 0.22 -21.44
C ARG A 179 -20.63 -0.24 -21.67
N MET A 180 -21.29 -0.82 -20.66
CA MET A 180 -22.69 -1.26 -20.79
C MET A 180 -23.67 -0.11 -20.98
N ASN A 181 -23.42 1.03 -20.32
CA ASN A 181 -24.32 2.18 -20.39
C ASN A 181 -24.18 3.00 -21.70
N GLY A 182 -23.31 2.59 -22.63
CA GLY A 182 -23.18 3.22 -23.96
C GLY A 182 -22.72 4.68 -23.92
N THR A 183 -22.27 5.18 -22.76
CA THR A 183 -21.78 6.55 -22.57
C THR A 183 -20.30 6.69 -22.94
N ALA A 184 -19.61 5.58 -23.23
CA ALA A 184 -18.33 5.60 -23.90
C ALA A 184 -18.56 5.95 -25.37
N ASN A 185 -18.80 7.22 -25.63
CA ASN A 185 -18.69 7.78 -26.96
C ASN A 185 -17.21 7.62 -27.34
N GLU A 186 -16.88 6.51 -28.01
CA GLU A 186 -15.59 6.25 -28.62
C GLU A 186 -15.35 7.34 -29.67
N SER A 187 -14.86 8.48 -29.22
CA SER A 187 -14.16 9.44 -30.04
C SER A 187 -12.88 8.76 -30.49
N SER A 188 -13.00 7.92 -31.51
CA SER A 188 -11.89 7.40 -32.29
C SER A 188 -11.08 8.60 -32.81
N HIS A 189 -10.05 8.98 -32.08
CA HIS A 189 -8.94 9.78 -32.62
C HIS A 189 -8.20 8.90 -33.61
N SER A 190 -8.69 8.90 -34.85
CA SER A 190 -7.86 8.60 -36.01
C SER A 190 -6.76 9.67 -36.09
N PRO A 191 -5.48 9.29 -36.15
CA PRO A 191 -4.42 10.25 -36.44
C PRO A 191 -4.46 10.55 -37.94
N SER A 192 -5.30 11.51 -38.33
CA SER A 192 -5.19 12.16 -39.63
C SER A 192 -4.01 13.12 -39.55
N GLY A 193 -2.88 12.69 -40.08
CA GLY A 193 -1.75 13.58 -40.31
C GLY A 193 -2.14 14.66 -41.30
N ASP A 194 -1.90 15.91 -40.92
CA ASP A 194 -1.60 16.94 -41.91
C ASP A 194 -0.51 17.86 -41.34
N HIS A 195 0.56 17.97 -42.13
CA HIS A 195 1.75 18.76 -41.82
C HIS A 195 1.50 20.21 -42.25
N SER A 196 1.72 21.17 -41.36
CA SER A 196 2.21 22.49 -41.77
C SER A 196 3.04 23.13 -40.68
N ALA A 197 4.24 23.52 -41.09
CA ALA A 197 5.30 24.06 -40.27
C ALA A 197 5.06 25.54 -40.00
N GLU A 198 5.18 25.95 -38.73
CA GLU A 198 5.56 27.32 -38.39
C GLU A 198 6.58 27.34 -37.24
N VAL A 199 7.52 28.26 -37.43
CA VAL A 199 8.75 28.50 -36.69
C VAL A 199 8.50 29.58 -35.66
N GLY A 200 8.91 29.40 -34.40
CA GLY A 200 9.06 30.54 -33.50
C GLY A 200 9.14 30.25 -32.00
N ASN A 201 10.32 30.54 -31.44
CA ASN A 201 10.60 30.96 -30.06
C ASN A 201 10.60 29.93 -28.93
N THR A 202 11.82 29.45 -28.67
CA THR A 202 12.37 29.01 -27.39
C THR A 202 12.23 30.06 -26.27
N SER A 203 11.64 29.66 -25.14
CA SER A 203 11.92 30.21 -23.80
C SER A 203 12.06 29.05 -22.79
N PRO A 204 12.97 29.13 -21.81
CA PRO A 204 13.34 27.99 -20.97
C PRO A 204 12.71 28.04 -19.56
N SER A 205 12.81 26.89 -18.89
CA SER A 205 12.69 26.64 -17.44
C SER A 205 11.30 26.75 -16.80
N GLY A 206 10.46 25.76 -17.08
CA GLY A 206 9.60 25.17 -16.05
C GLY A 206 10.02 23.70 -15.92
N GLU A 207 10.36 23.25 -14.71
CA GLU A 207 10.54 21.82 -14.41
C GLU A 207 9.18 21.14 -14.60
N GLU A 208 8.91 20.70 -15.82
CA GLU A 208 7.82 19.81 -16.14
C GLU A 208 8.08 18.51 -15.38
N TYR A 209 7.37 18.32 -14.27
CA TYR A 209 7.25 17.03 -13.61
C TYR A 209 6.61 16.08 -14.61
N ASP A 210 7.47 15.26 -15.20
CA ASP A 210 7.19 14.19 -16.15
C ASP A 210 5.96 13.37 -15.72
N ASP A 211 4.85 13.54 -16.45
CA ASP A 211 3.58 12.83 -16.30
C ASP A 211 3.69 11.38 -16.83
N SER A 212 4.75 10.67 -16.43
CA SER A 212 5.08 9.31 -16.88
C SER A 212 4.49 8.21 -15.98
N GLU A 213 3.63 8.56 -15.02
CA GLU A 213 2.95 7.57 -14.15
C GLU A 213 2.00 6.64 -14.92
N ASP A 214 1.49 7.07 -16.08
CA ASP A 214 0.63 6.24 -16.92
C ASP A 214 1.39 5.09 -17.62
N ASP A 215 2.68 5.27 -17.90
CA ASP A 215 3.52 4.22 -18.49
C ASP A 215 3.83 3.10 -17.51
N GLU A 216 3.92 3.37 -16.20
CA GLU A 216 4.20 2.33 -15.20
C GLU A 216 3.05 1.30 -15.11
N GLU A 217 1.80 1.69 -15.34
CA GLU A 217 0.66 0.79 -15.24
C GLU A 217 0.70 -0.31 -16.32
N SER A 218 1.15 0.05 -17.52
CA SER A 218 1.28 -0.87 -18.66
C SER A 218 2.31 -1.97 -18.42
N ARG A 219 3.32 -1.71 -17.59
CA ARG A 219 4.43 -2.64 -17.28
C ARG A 219 4.01 -3.81 -16.39
N PHE A 220 2.86 -3.70 -15.74
CA PHE A 220 2.42 -4.66 -14.72
C PHE A 220 1.03 -5.25 -15.04
N PRO A 221 0.89 -5.99 -16.16
CA PRO A 221 -0.37 -6.64 -16.50
C PRO A 221 -0.78 -7.63 -15.41
N LEU A 222 -2.09 -7.75 -15.17
CA LEU A 222 -2.60 -8.74 -14.23
C LEU A 222 -2.36 -10.15 -14.78
N THR A 223 -1.70 -10.99 -13.99
CA THR A 223 -1.50 -12.41 -14.30
C THR A 223 -2.83 -13.16 -14.25
N GLN A 224 -2.90 -14.33 -14.90
CA GLN A 224 -4.09 -15.18 -14.83
C GLN A 224 -4.47 -15.54 -13.39
N ALA A 225 -3.50 -15.80 -12.52
CA ALA A 225 -3.73 -16.09 -11.11
C ALA A 225 -4.36 -14.90 -10.37
N GLN A 226 -3.89 -13.68 -10.65
CA GLN A 226 -4.47 -12.45 -10.11
C GLN A 226 -5.90 -12.25 -10.60
N LEU A 227 -6.19 -12.51 -11.88
CA LEU A 227 -7.55 -12.44 -12.43
C LEU A 227 -8.50 -13.45 -11.76
N THR A 228 -8.05 -14.70 -11.56
CA THR A 228 -8.84 -15.72 -10.85
C THR A 228 -9.14 -15.31 -9.40
N ARG A 229 -8.17 -14.70 -8.70
CA ARG A 229 -8.39 -14.18 -7.34
C ARG A 229 -9.36 -12.98 -7.32
N LEU A 230 -9.29 -12.07 -8.30
CA LEU A 230 -10.25 -10.97 -8.43
C LEU A 230 -11.68 -11.47 -8.60
N LEU A 231 -11.89 -12.47 -9.48
CA LEU A 231 -13.21 -13.09 -9.69
C LEU A 231 -13.71 -13.79 -8.41
N SER A 232 -12.84 -14.58 -7.77
CA SER A 232 -13.18 -15.25 -6.50
C SER A 232 -13.54 -14.24 -5.41
N GLY A 233 -12.77 -13.15 -5.32
CA GLY A 233 -13.02 -12.03 -4.42
C GLY A 233 -14.35 -11.35 -4.68
N PHE A 234 -14.69 -11.08 -5.94
CA PHE A 234 -15.99 -10.50 -6.32
C PHE A 234 -17.16 -11.31 -5.76
N TYR A 235 -17.22 -12.61 -6.05
CA TYR A 235 -18.31 -13.46 -5.55
C TYR A 235 -18.31 -13.55 -4.03
N SER A 236 -17.13 -13.64 -3.41
CA SER A 236 -17.04 -13.68 -1.94
C SER A 236 -17.51 -12.38 -1.29
N LEU A 237 -17.28 -11.22 -1.90
CA LEU A 237 -17.70 -9.92 -1.37
C LEU A 237 -19.21 -9.72 -1.54
N VAL A 238 -19.79 -10.12 -2.66
CA VAL A 238 -21.24 -10.10 -2.89
C VAL A 238 -21.95 -10.99 -1.86
N ALA A 239 -21.47 -12.23 -1.67
CA ALA A 239 -22.03 -13.13 -0.67
C ALA A 239 -21.85 -12.62 0.77
N LEU A 240 -20.77 -11.89 1.05
CA LEU A 240 -20.57 -11.23 2.34
C LEU A 240 -21.58 -10.09 2.54
N TRP A 241 -21.80 -9.27 1.52
CA TRP A 241 -22.77 -8.19 1.57
C TRP A 241 -24.18 -8.72 1.85
N ASP A 242 -24.58 -9.83 1.23
CA ASP A 242 -25.87 -10.47 1.49
C ASP A 242 -26.06 -10.88 2.96
N LYS A 243 -25.00 -11.37 3.59
CA LYS A 243 -25.01 -11.73 5.02
C LYS A 243 -25.07 -10.48 5.89
N VAL A 244 -24.22 -9.50 5.61
CA VAL A 244 -24.09 -8.28 6.40
C VAL A 244 -25.35 -7.42 6.35
N ARG A 245 -25.97 -7.25 5.17
CA ARG A 245 -27.22 -6.48 5.05
C ARG A 245 -28.40 -7.14 5.77
N ALA A 246 -28.39 -8.46 5.91
CA ALA A 246 -29.44 -9.21 6.59
C ALA A 246 -29.30 -9.24 8.12
N ALA A 247 -28.08 -9.05 8.64
CA ALA A 247 -27.77 -9.18 10.05
C ALA A 247 -27.03 -7.93 10.58
N PRO A 248 -27.71 -7.01 11.28
CA PRO A 248 -27.04 -5.85 11.88
C PRO A 248 -25.99 -6.26 12.92
N PRO A 249 -24.91 -5.47 13.10
CA PRO A 249 -23.93 -5.73 14.15
C PRO A 249 -24.58 -5.62 15.54
N LYS A 250 -24.17 -6.49 16.47
CA LYS A 250 -24.67 -6.45 17.85
C LYS A 250 -23.89 -5.42 18.66
N PHE A 251 -24.56 -4.74 19.59
CA PHE A 251 -23.92 -3.82 20.54
C PHE A 251 -24.38 -4.11 21.98
N VAL A 252 -23.52 -3.80 22.93
CA VAL A 252 -23.72 -4.10 24.35
C VAL A 252 -24.75 -3.14 24.96
N ARG A 253 -25.54 -3.62 25.91
CA ARG A 253 -26.47 -2.79 26.68
C ARG A 253 -25.70 -1.82 27.58
N PRO A 254 -25.83 -0.49 27.42
CA PRO A 254 -25.25 0.46 28.35
C PRO A 254 -25.97 0.42 29.71
N GLU A 255 -25.27 0.86 30.77
CA GLU A 255 -25.88 1.02 32.08
C GLU A 255 -27.07 1.99 32.02
N GLY A 256 -28.17 1.62 32.68
CA GLY A 256 -29.40 2.43 32.73
C GLY A 256 -30.38 2.24 31.56
N CYS A 257 -30.03 1.50 30.50
CA CYS A 257 -31.01 1.22 29.44
C CYS A 257 -31.97 0.09 29.84
N THR A 258 -33.24 0.43 30.06
CA THR A 258 -34.30 -0.54 30.42
C THR A 258 -34.95 -1.23 29.21
N PHE A 259 -34.89 -0.62 28.02
CA PHE A 259 -35.58 -1.09 26.81
C PHE A 259 -34.65 -1.67 25.74
N HIS A 260 -33.44 -2.13 26.10
CA HIS A 260 -32.41 -2.55 25.14
C HIS A 260 -32.85 -3.71 24.23
N ASN A 261 -33.24 -4.85 24.83
CA ASN A 261 -33.50 -6.08 24.09
C ASN A 261 -34.76 -6.02 23.21
N HIS A 262 -35.77 -5.27 23.65
CA HIS A 262 -37.08 -5.22 22.99
C HIS A 262 -37.28 -3.98 22.13
N GLY A 263 -36.68 -2.85 22.49
CA GLY A 263 -36.82 -1.58 21.78
C GLY A 263 -35.57 -1.26 20.95
N CYS A 264 -34.44 -0.99 21.61
CA CYS A 264 -33.26 -0.46 20.93
C CYS A 264 -32.72 -1.39 19.83
N LEU A 265 -32.66 -2.70 20.07
CA LEU A 265 -32.21 -3.67 19.05
C LEU A 265 -33.18 -3.81 17.88
N ALA A 266 -34.49 -3.64 18.11
CA ALA A 266 -35.50 -3.72 17.06
C ALA A 266 -35.41 -2.47 16.16
N VAL A 267 -35.45 -1.28 16.77
CA VAL A 267 -35.25 0.00 16.09
C VAL A 267 -33.95 0.00 15.27
N PHE A 268 -32.84 -0.40 15.88
CA PHE A 268 -31.56 -0.45 15.18
C PHE A 268 -31.57 -1.41 13.97
N ARG A 269 -32.26 -2.56 14.07
CA ARG A 269 -32.41 -3.51 12.97
C ARG A 269 -33.25 -2.94 11.82
N ASP A 270 -34.33 -2.25 12.16
CA ASP A 270 -35.22 -1.64 11.16
C ASP A 270 -34.46 -0.53 10.40
N GLU A 271 -33.76 0.34 11.14
CA GLU A 271 -32.93 1.40 10.58
C GLU A 271 -31.74 0.86 9.78
N TRP A 272 -31.10 -0.22 10.24
CA TRP A 272 -30.05 -0.92 9.49
C TRP A 272 -30.58 -1.43 8.14
N THR A 273 -31.75 -2.07 8.16
CA THR A 273 -32.39 -2.61 6.95
C THR A 273 -32.82 -1.50 6.00
N ALA A 274 -33.34 -0.40 6.52
CA ALA A 274 -33.68 0.79 5.75
C ALA A 274 -32.43 1.42 5.11
N ALA A 275 -31.37 1.65 5.88
CA ALA A 275 -30.09 2.18 5.38
C ALA A 275 -29.45 1.28 4.32
N ALA A 276 -29.55 -0.05 4.48
CA ALA A 276 -29.05 -0.99 3.47
C ALA A 276 -29.82 -0.93 2.14
N ARG A 277 -31.13 -0.61 2.18
CA ARG A 277 -32.00 -0.48 0.99
C ARG A 277 -32.00 0.93 0.40
N HIS A 278 -31.45 1.91 1.11
CA HIS A 278 -31.44 3.30 0.69
C HIS A 278 -30.68 3.50 -0.63
N GLU A 279 -31.18 4.40 -1.49
CA GLU A 279 -30.64 4.64 -2.83
C GLU A 279 -29.15 4.99 -2.80
N ARG A 280 -28.71 5.83 -1.85
CA ARG A 280 -27.29 6.18 -1.68
C ARG A 280 -26.40 4.97 -1.46
N THR A 281 -26.86 3.97 -0.70
CA THR A 281 -26.13 2.72 -0.48
C THR A 281 -26.14 1.85 -1.74
N GLN A 282 -27.24 1.82 -2.48
CA GLN A 282 -27.38 1.01 -3.70
C GLN A 282 -26.60 1.57 -4.90
N ARG A 283 -26.20 2.85 -4.89
CA ARG A 283 -25.33 3.47 -5.91
C ARG A 283 -23.92 2.88 -5.98
N TYR A 284 -23.46 2.27 -4.89
CA TYR A 284 -22.17 1.57 -4.87
C TYR A 284 -22.30 0.22 -5.58
N GLY A 285 -21.25 -0.24 -6.25
CA GLY A 285 -21.23 -1.55 -6.91
C GLY A 285 -21.56 -2.70 -5.93
N SER A 286 -22.06 -3.82 -6.44
CA SER A 286 -22.51 -4.96 -5.61
C SER A 286 -21.40 -5.55 -4.73
N ALA A 287 -20.15 -5.47 -5.18
CA ALA A 287 -18.96 -5.90 -4.45
C ALA A 287 -18.30 -4.79 -3.60
N ASP A 288 -18.75 -3.53 -3.69
CA ASP A 288 -18.21 -2.40 -2.92
C ASP A 288 -18.77 -2.39 -1.49
N ILE A 289 -18.49 -3.46 -0.74
CA ILE A 289 -19.03 -3.63 0.60
C ILE A 289 -18.55 -2.56 1.59
N VAL A 290 -17.29 -2.11 1.47
CA VAL A 290 -16.73 -1.09 2.37
C VAL A 290 -17.38 0.26 2.08
N GLY A 291 -17.56 0.63 0.81
CA GLY A 291 -18.27 1.84 0.41
C GLY A 291 -19.72 1.84 0.90
N ARG A 292 -20.43 0.72 0.73
CA ARG A 292 -21.80 0.53 1.23
C ARG A 292 -21.88 0.68 2.75
N LEU A 293 -20.99 0.04 3.50
CA LEU A 293 -21.00 0.11 4.96
C LEU A 293 -20.65 1.51 5.49
N ARG A 294 -19.67 2.21 4.89
CA ARG A 294 -19.36 3.60 5.25
C ARG A 294 -20.54 4.54 4.94
N CYS A 295 -21.23 4.30 3.83
CA CYS A 295 -22.43 5.05 3.48
C CYS A 295 -23.57 4.81 4.49
N MET A 296 -23.78 3.57 4.92
CA MET A 296 -24.74 3.23 5.97
C MET A 296 -24.36 3.86 7.31
N GLU A 297 -23.08 3.79 7.70
CA GLU A 297 -22.57 4.42 8.93
C GLU A 297 -22.89 5.91 8.96
N GLU A 298 -22.65 6.63 7.86
CA GLU A 298 -22.94 8.07 7.76
C GLU A 298 -24.44 8.37 7.78
N GLN A 299 -25.26 7.56 7.10
CA GLN A 299 -26.72 7.68 7.15
C GLN A 299 -27.25 7.49 8.58
N MET A 300 -26.80 6.46 9.28
CA MET A 300 -27.22 6.21 10.67
C MET A 300 -26.71 7.28 11.63
N ARG A 301 -25.52 7.83 11.38
CA ARG A 301 -24.98 8.96 12.15
C ARG A 301 -25.85 10.20 12.01
N THR A 302 -26.34 10.50 10.81
CA THR A 302 -27.14 11.71 10.51
C THR A 302 -28.65 11.52 10.71
N ASN A 303 -29.13 10.28 10.89
CA ASN A 303 -30.54 9.96 11.07
C ASN A 303 -31.10 10.51 12.40
N THR A 304 -32.06 11.44 12.29
CA THR A 304 -32.75 12.06 13.43
C THR A 304 -33.78 11.13 14.07
N GLU A 305 -34.41 10.23 13.31
CA GLU A 305 -35.36 9.24 13.85
C GLU A 305 -34.64 8.24 14.75
N LEU A 306 -33.50 7.72 14.30
CA LEU A 306 -32.62 6.87 15.12
C LEU A 306 -32.17 7.60 16.40
N ALA A 307 -31.89 8.91 16.31
CA ALA A 307 -31.52 9.74 17.45
C ALA A 307 -32.64 9.92 18.48
N CYS A 308 -33.90 9.98 18.03
CA CYS A 308 -35.07 10.10 18.88
C CYS A 308 -35.50 8.77 19.50
N GLN A 309 -35.30 7.65 18.77
CA GLN A 309 -35.78 6.33 19.19
C GLN A 309 -34.77 5.55 20.04
N LEU A 310 -33.47 5.83 19.91
CA LEU A 310 -32.43 5.24 20.76
C LEU A 310 -32.04 6.18 21.90
N SER A 311 -31.78 5.61 23.07
CA SER A 311 -31.09 6.36 24.13
C SER A 311 -29.71 6.83 23.61
N PRO A 312 -29.19 7.98 24.07
CA PRO A 312 -27.90 8.50 23.60
C PRO A 312 -26.75 7.49 23.74
N MET A 313 -26.73 6.72 24.84
CA MET A 313 -25.73 5.69 25.07
C MET A 313 -25.90 4.50 24.12
N CYS A 314 -27.13 4.02 23.89
CA CYS A 314 -27.37 2.94 22.92
C CYS A 314 -26.99 3.36 21.50
N ARG A 315 -27.27 4.61 21.10
CA ARG A 315 -26.87 5.13 19.80
C ARG A 315 -25.35 5.16 19.64
N LYS A 316 -24.62 5.60 20.68
CA LYS A 316 -23.16 5.61 20.69
C LYS A 316 -22.60 4.19 20.50
N GLU A 317 -23.07 3.22 21.27
CA GLU A 317 -22.63 1.82 21.17
C GLU A 317 -23.01 1.18 19.84
N ALA A 318 -24.19 1.50 19.29
CA ALA A 318 -24.62 1.03 17.98
C ALA A 318 -23.72 1.55 16.86
N LEU A 319 -23.42 2.86 16.84
CA LEU A 319 -22.51 3.45 15.85
C LEU A 319 -21.07 2.94 16.01
N ALA A 320 -20.62 2.69 17.25
CA ALA A 320 -19.34 2.06 17.51
C ALA A 320 -19.28 0.63 16.93
N ALA A 321 -20.37 -0.14 17.05
CA ALA A 321 -20.47 -1.48 16.46
C ALA A 321 -20.49 -1.46 14.93
N VAL A 322 -21.13 -0.47 14.29
CA VAL A 322 -21.05 -0.29 12.83
C VAL A 322 -19.63 0.04 12.39
N LYS A 323 -18.95 0.97 13.09
CA LYS A 323 -17.55 1.32 12.81
C LYS A 323 -16.62 0.13 12.99
N ALA A 324 -16.84 -0.69 14.02
CA ALA A 324 -16.10 -1.93 14.24
C ALA A 324 -16.31 -2.93 13.11
N LEU A 325 -17.54 -3.09 12.62
CA LEU A 325 -17.85 -3.95 11.47
C LEU A 325 -17.18 -3.46 10.18
N VAL A 326 -17.17 -2.14 9.92
CA VAL A 326 -16.44 -1.57 8.77
C VAL A 326 -14.95 -1.94 8.86
N LYS A 327 -14.35 -1.77 10.04
CA LYS A 327 -12.95 -2.10 10.29
C LYS A 327 -12.67 -3.60 10.11
N GLU A 328 -13.51 -4.47 10.69
CA GLU A 328 -13.40 -5.93 10.55
C GLU A 328 -13.46 -6.37 9.08
N VAL A 329 -14.41 -5.84 8.31
CA VAL A 329 -14.54 -6.15 6.89
C VAL A 329 -13.31 -5.67 6.11
N GLN A 330 -12.80 -4.47 6.42
CA GLN A 330 -11.61 -3.91 5.77
C GLN A 330 -10.34 -4.73 6.07
N GLU A 331 -10.11 -5.11 7.34
CA GLU A 331 -8.99 -5.97 7.75
C GLU A 331 -9.12 -7.39 7.19
N GLY A 332 -10.36 -7.89 7.05
CA GLY A 332 -10.67 -9.20 6.50
C GLY A 332 -10.67 -9.31 4.97
N LEU A 333 -10.36 -8.23 4.24
CA LEU A 333 -10.38 -8.22 2.76
C LEU A 333 -9.44 -9.27 2.17
N ALA A 334 -8.24 -9.43 2.72
CA ALA A 334 -7.22 -10.34 2.21
C ALA A 334 -7.73 -11.78 2.07
N ALA A 335 -8.47 -12.25 3.08
CA ALA A 335 -9.03 -13.59 3.14
C ALA A 335 -10.11 -13.85 2.06
N ARG A 336 -10.63 -12.79 1.41
CA ARG A 336 -11.64 -12.89 0.35
C ARG A 336 -11.02 -13.10 -1.04
N PHE A 337 -9.78 -12.67 -1.25
CA PHE A 337 -9.08 -12.78 -2.53
C PHE A 337 -8.19 -14.04 -2.60
N VAL A 338 -8.77 -15.18 -2.23
CA VAL A 338 -8.11 -16.48 -2.33
C VAL A 338 -8.61 -17.24 -3.56
N ASP A 339 -7.73 -18.03 -4.18
CA ASP A 339 -8.10 -18.88 -5.30
C ASP A 339 -8.93 -20.07 -4.80
N LEU A 340 -10.26 -20.00 -4.97
CA LEU A 340 -11.17 -21.06 -4.55
C LEU A 340 -10.99 -22.35 -5.37
N THR A 341 -10.41 -22.27 -6.57
CA THR A 341 -10.18 -23.46 -7.43
C THR A 341 -9.02 -24.32 -6.92
N SER A 342 -8.08 -23.73 -6.19
CA SER A 342 -6.94 -24.44 -5.60
C SER A 342 -7.34 -25.48 -4.55
N ARG A 343 -8.52 -25.37 -3.94
CA ARG A 343 -9.00 -26.34 -2.93
C ARG A 343 -9.48 -27.66 -3.50
N PHE A 344 -9.64 -27.75 -4.83
CA PHE A 344 -10.17 -28.93 -5.51
C PHE A 344 -9.09 -29.69 -6.31
N ARG A 345 -7.82 -29.30 -6.18
CA ARG A 345 -6.66 -30.02 -6.71
C ARG A 345 -5.90 -30.62 -5.55
#